data_AF-A0A9D6JA13-F1
#
_entry.id   AF-A0A9D6JA13-F1
#
_cell.length_a   1.000
_cell.length_b   1.000
_cell.length_c   1.000
_cell.angle_alpha   90.00
_cell.angle_beta   90.00
_cell.angle_gamma   90.00
#
_symmetry.space_group_name_H-M   'P 1'
#
loop_
_entity.id
_entity.type
_entity.pdbx_description
1 polymer ?
#
loop_
_entity_poly.entity_id
_entity_poly.type
_entity_poly.pdbx_seq_one_letter_code
_entity_poly.pdbx_strand_id
1 'polypeptide(L)'
;MDLHEGCDALHNFWGGGMNPEELRVRSLYIFLACSQAIEQLNARLMATMPSSPPSVKAVFDKSLKKELALLVRYWATRQIWKRLEASEPDARNLNLALLRLFVEGFRLPRDGSGLRYAELSTVSEETRELSHRLTSALGMEHAPLLKELEGAMFPLRDAVLHHTVDALDHPLDQLSSSVKAWAERASPA
;
A
#
# COMPACT_ATOMS: atom_id res chain seq x y z
N MET A 1 -39.62 -19.84 34.47
CA MET A 1 -39.27 -19.33 33.14
C MET A 1 -38.60 -17.99 33.39
N ASP A 2 -37.28 -18.06 33.58
CA ASP A 2 -36.45 -16.93 33.96
C ASP A 2 -36.23 -16.01 32.77
N LEU A 3 -36.53 -14.72 32.97
CA LEU A 3 -36.29 -13.63 32.01
C LEU A 3 -34.81 -13.24 31.92
N HIS A 4 -33.89 -14.05 32.49
CA HIS A 4 -32.47 -13.74 32.57
C HIS A 4 -31.61 -14.35 31.46
N GLU A 5 -32.13 -15.28 30.65
CA GLU A 5 -31.39 -15.87 29.52
C GLU A 5 -31.39 -14.98 28.24
N GLY A 6 -32.10 -13.85 28.25
CA GLY A 6 -32.27 -12.98 27.08
C GLY A 6 -31.16 -11.94 26.85
N CYS A 7 -30.32 -11.64 27.86
CA CYS A 7 -29.26 -10.62 27.71
C CYS A 7 -27.94 -11.20 27.20
N ASP A 8 -27.61 -12.45 27.51
CA ASP A 8 -26.37 -13.07 27.02
C ASP A 8 -26.47 -13.54 25.55
N ALA A 9 -27.70 -13.71 25.05
CA ALA A 9 -27.96 -14.06 23.65
C ALA A 9 -27.81 -12.88 22.66
N LEU A 10 -27.76 -11.63 23.15
CA LEU A 10 -27.62 -10.44 22.30
C LEU A 10 -26.17 -9.97 22.11
N HIS A 11 -25.22 -10.52 22.86
CA HIS A 11 -23.79 -10.29 22.61
C HIS A 11 -23.18 -11.25 21.57
N ASN A 12 -23.87 -12.34 21.24
CA ASN A 12 -23.47 -13.28 20.19
C ASN A 12 -24.10 -12.96 18.81
N PHE A 13 -24.69 -11.78 18.65
CA PHE A 13 -25.33 -11.31 17.42
C PHE A 13 -24.51 -10.23 16.67
N TRP A 14 -23.22 -10.09 17.00
CA TRP A 14 -22.25 -9.34 16.21
C TRP A 14 -21.37 -10.34 15.47
N GLY A 15 -21.76 -10.66 14.24
CA GLY A 15 -20.93 -11.43 13.32
C GLY A 15 -19.51 -10.84 13.26
N GLY A 16 -18.53 -11.72 13.45
CA GLY A 16 -17.11 -11.40 13.57
C GLY A 16 -16.57 -10.64 12.37
N GLY A 17 -16.52 -9.32 12.50
CA GLY A 17 -15.77 -8.42 11.64
C GLY A 17 -14.76 -7.62 12.46
N MET A 18 -13.72 -7.11 11.81
CA MET A 18 -12.70 -6.27 12.43
C MET A 18 -13.36 -5.08 13.12
N ASN A 19 -13.09 -4.92 14.41
CA ASN A 19 -13.54 -3.75 15.14
C ASN A 19 -12.79 -2.48 14.64
N PRO A 20 -13.28 -1.27 14.95
CA PRO A 20 -12.69 -0.03 14.45
C PRO A 20 -11.22 0.18 14.81
N GLU A 21 -10.77 -0.28 15.98
CA GLU A 21 -9.37 -0.16 16.39
C GLU A 21 -8.48 -1.12 15.60
N GLU A 22 -8.90 -2.36 15.43
CA GLU A 22 -8.21 -3.35 14.62
C GLU A 22 -8.04 -2.87 13.18
N LEU A 23 -9.13 -2.41 12.57
CA LEU A 23 -9.14 -1.82 11.23
C LEU A 23 -8.13 -0.67 11.11
N ARG A 24 -8.10 0.22 12.10
CA ARG A 24 -7.18 1.36 12.14
C ARG A 24 -5.73 0.92 12.23
N VAL A 25 -5.38 0.02 13.16
CA VAL A 25 -3.99 -0.41 13.36
C VAL A 25 -3.48 -1.21 12.16
N ARG A 26 -4.26 -2.17 11.65
CA ARG A 26 -3.86 -2.96 10.48
C ARG A 26 -3.69 -2.09 9.23
N SER A 27 -4.61 -1.16 8.97
CA SER A 27 -4.48 -0.23 7.84
C SER A 27 -3.27 0.70 7.97
N LEU A 28 -3.01 1.23 9.17
CA LEU A 28 -1.82 2.06 9.43
C LEU A 28 -0.53 1.27 9.24
N TYR A 29 -0.45 0.04 9.75
CA TYR A 29 0.73 -0.80 9.60
C TYR A 29 1.05 -1.04 8.11
N ILE A 30 0.05 -1.49 7.33
CA ILE A 30 0.22 -1.75 5.90
C ILE A 30 0.65 -0.47 5.18
N PHE A 31 -0.03 0.65 5.44
CA PHE A 31 0.28 1.93 4.82
C PHE A 31 1.71 2.39 5.12
N LEU A 32 2.15 2.31 6.38
CA LEU A 32 3.49 2.74 6.79
C LEU A 32 4.58 1.86 6.18
N ALA A 33 4.42 0.53 6.24
CA ALA A 33 5.36 -0.41 5.65
C ALA A 33 5.48 -0.22 4.13
N CYS A 34 4.34 -0.09 3.44
CA CYS A 34 4.31 0.18 1.99
C CYS A 34 4.92 1.54 1.66
N SER A 35 4.63 2.58 2.45
CA SER A 35 5.16 3.92 2.21
C SER A 35 6.68 3.95 2.35
N GLN A 36 7.22 3.25 3.34
CA GLN A 36 8.66 3.12 3.51
C GLN A 36 9.30 2.40 2.31
N ALA A 37 8.71 1.31 1.82
CA ALA A 37 9.20 0.60 0.65
C ALA A 37 9.17 1.47 -0.63
N ILE A 38 8.09 2.25 -0.81
CA ILE A 38 7.97 3.22 -1.92
C ILE A 38 9.06 4.30 -1.82
N GLU A 39 9.26 4.90 -0.65
CA GLU A 39 10.27 5.95 -0.46
C GLU A 39 11.69 5.43 -0.72
N GLN A 40 12.00 4.22 -0.26
CA GLN A 40 13.30 3.58 -0.51
C GLN A 40 13.54 3.32 -2.00
N LEU A 41 12.56 2.76 -2.71
CA LEU A 41 12.71 2.54 -4.15
C LEU A 41 12.75 3.86 -4.93
N ASN A 42 11.90 4.81 -4.56
CA ASN A 42 11.90 6.13 -5.17
C ASN A 42 13.27 6.81 -5.04
N ALA A 43 13.89 6.79 -3.85
CA ALA A 43 15.23 7.33 -3.66
C ALA A 43 16.29 6.65 -4.55
N ARG A 44 16.23 5.32 -4.69
CA ARG A 44 17.12 4.55 -5.58
C ARG A 44 16.94 4.94 -7.05
N LEU A 45 15.70 5.04 -7.52
CA LEU A 45 15.37 5.42 -8.90
C LEU A 45 15.79 6.87 -9.17
N MET A 46 15.53 7.80 -8.24
CA MET A 46 15.96 9.20 -8.36
C MET A 46 17.48 9.35 -8.41
N ALA A 47 18.23 8.48 -7.73
CA ALA A 47 19.69 8.46 -7.76
C ALA A 47 20.25 8.11 -9.15
N THR A 48 19.47 7.46 -10.02
CA THR A 48 19.87 7.17 -11.41
C THR A 48 19.93 8.41 -12.31
N MET A 49 19.39 9.54 -11.85
CA MET A 49 19.32 10.80 -12.61
C MET A 49 20.10 11.94 -11.92
N PRO A 50 21.43 11.83 -11.74
CA PRO A 50 22.21 12.84 -11.02
C PRO A 50 22.22 14.20 -11.73
N SER A 51 22.20 14.22 -13.06
CA SER A 51 22.43 15.43 -13.88
C SER A 51 21.16 16.19 -14.31
N SER A 52 19.96 15.71 -13.96
CA SER A 52 18.71 16.37 -14.37
C SER A 52 18.47 17.69 -13.65
N PRO A 53 17.82 18.69 -14.28
CA PRO A 53 17.46 19.95 -13.61
C PRO A 53 16.59 19.70 -12.36
N PRO A 54 16.72 20.49 -11.28
CA PRO A 54 15.94 20.30 -10.04
C PRO A 54 14.42 20.32 -10.26
N SER A 55 13.94 21.16 -11.17
CA SER A 55 12.51 21.23 -11.54
C SER A 55 12.01 19.93 -12.18
N VAL A 56 12.79 19.35 -13.10
CA VAL A 56 12.50 18.07 -13.73
C VAL A 56 12.53 16.95 -12.69
N LYS A 57 13.52 16.94 -11.79
CA LYS A 57 13.60 15.96 -10.70
C LYS A 57 12.38 16.05 -9.78
N ALA A 58 11.95 17.24 -9.40
CA ALA A 58 10.80 17.41 -8.50
C ALA A 58 9.48 16.96 -9.14
N VAL A 59 9.27 17.27 -10.42
CA VAL A 59 8.08 16.82 -11.16
C VAL A 59 8.10 15.30 -11.30
N PHE A 60 9.24 14.72 -11.69
CA PHE A 60 9.36 13.29 -11.86
C PHE A 60 9.26 12.53 -10.52
N ASP A 61 9.90 13.00 -9.45
CA ASP A 61 9.79 12.43 -8.10
C ASP A 61 8.31 12.30 -7.68
N LYS A 62 7.53 13.37 -7.86
CA LYS A 62 6.10 13.36 -7.55
C LYS A 62 5.32 12.36 -8.41
N SER A 63 5.63 12.27 -9.70
CA SER A 63 4.97 11.32 -10.61
C SER A 63 5.35 9.87 -10.29
N LEU A 64 6.63 9.62 -10.03
CA LEU A 64 7.16 8.31 -9.67
C LEU A 64 6.55 7.80 -8.37
N LYS A 65 6.53 8.60 -7.30
CA LYS A 65 5.89 8.24 -6.04
C LYS A 65 4.42 7.86 -6.21
N LYS A 66 3.69 8.60 -7.06
CA LYS A 66 2.28 8.33 -7.35
C LYS A 66 2.09 6.99 -8.06
N GLU A 67 2.86 6.72 -9.10
CA GLU A 67 2.75 5.46 -9.85
C GLU A 67 3.15 4.26 -9.01
N LEU A 68 4.23 4.38 -8.22
CA LEU A 68 4.62 3.35 -7.25
C LEU A 68 3.53 3.11 -6.21
N ALA A 69 2.94 4.17 -5.67
CA ALA A 69 1.86 4.06 -4.69
C ALA A 69 0.59 3.44 -5.28
N LEU A 70 0.24 3.72 -6.54
CA LEU A 70 -0.89 3.07 -7.22
C LEU A 70 -0.68 1.57 -7.33
N LEU A 71 0.50 1.16 -7.81
CA LEU A 71 0.84 -0.25 -8.01
C LEU A 71 0.92 -1.01 -6.68
N VAL A 72 1.62 -0.47 -5.68
CA VAL A 72 1.75 -1.07 -4.35
C VAL A 72 0.41 -1.23 -3.67
N ARG A 73 -0.43 -0.20 -3.71
CA ARG A 73 -1.80 -0.23 -3.21
C ARG A 73 -2.60 -1.36 -3.87
N TYR A 74 -2.41 -1.55 -5.16
CA TYR A 74 -3.11 -2.60 -5.89
C TYR A 74 -2.69 -4.01 -5.45
N TRP A 75 -1.39 -4.25 -5.27
CA TRP A 75 -0.89 -5.52 -4.70
C TRP A 75 -1.44 -5.79 -3.30
N ALA A 76 -1.40 -4.78 -2.41
CA ALA A 76 -1.96 -4.90 -1.08
C ALA A 76 -3.46 -5.23 -1.14
N THR A 77 -4.21 -4.57 -2.01
CA THR A 77 -5.66 -4.78 -2.18
C THR A 77 -5.95 -6.23 -2.59
N ARG A 78 -5.25 -6.76 -3.60
CA ARG A 78 -5.38 -8.16 -4.03
C ARG A 78 -5.08 -9.13 -2.90
N GLN A 79 -4.01 -8.89 -2.15
CA GLN A 79 -3.61 -9.77 -1.07
C GLN A 79 -4.61 -9.76 0.09
N ILE A 80 -5.19 -8.60 0.42
CA ILE A 80 -6.27 -8.48 1.41
C ILE A 80 -7.48 -9.30 0.98
N TRP A 81 -7.96 -9.12 -0.26
CA TRP A 81 -9.09 -9.89 -0.78
C TRP A 81 -8.83 -11.39 -0.78
N LYS A 82 -7.60 -11.80 -1.13
CA LYS A 82 -7.19 -13.20 -1.10
C LYS A 82 -7.17 -13.77 0.32
N ARG A 83 -6.65 -13.03 1.30
CA ARG A 83 -6.50 -13.52 2.69
C ARG A 83 -7.82 -13.48 3.47
N LEU A 84 -8.70 -12.53 3.15
CA LEU A 84 -9.99 -12.32 3.79
C LEU A 84 -11.15 -12.76 2.90
N GLU A 85 -10.93 -13.72 2.00
CA GLU A 85 -11.97 -14.22 1.07
C GLU A 85 -13.22 -14.72 1.81
N ALA A 86 -13.03 -15.32 2.99
CA ALA A 86 -14.11 -15.78 3.86
C ALA A 86 -14.85 -14.65 4.62
N SER A 87 -14.29 -13.44 4.65
CA SER A 87 -14.87 -12.25 5.31
C SER A 87 -14.83 -11.03 4.38
N GLU A 88 -15.75 -11.03 3.41
CA GLU A 88 -15.92 -9.91 2.48
C GLU A 88 -16.09 -8.54 3.18
N PRO A 89 -16.87 -8.40 4.29
CA PRO A 89 -16.99 -7.12 4.99
C PRO A 89 -15.66 -6.58 5.49
N ASP A 90 -14.79 -7.43 6.03
CA ASP A 90 -13.48 -7.03 6.55
C ASP A 90 -12.53 -6.65 5.42
N ALA A 91 -12.50 -7.46 4.35
CA ALA A 91 -11.72 -7.17 3.15
C ALA A 91 -12.10 -5.78 2.59
N ARG A 92 -13.41 -5.51 2.49
CA ARG A 92 -13.93 -4.24 2.00
C ARG A 92 -13.55 -3.08 2.91
N ASN A 93 -13.79 -3.21 4.21
CA ASN A 93 -13.52 -2.14 5.18
C ASN A 93 -12.03 -1.81 5.25
N LEU A 94 -11.15 -2.82 5.28
CA LEU A 94 -9.70 -2.63 5.30
C LEU A 94 -9.20 -1.96 4.01
N ASN A 95 -9.70 -2.39 2.85
CA ASN A 95 -9.37 -1.77 1.58
C ASN A 95 -9.85 -0.31 1.48
N LEU A 96 -11.01 0.03 2.04
CA LEU A 96 -11.49 1.41 2.10
C LEU A 96 -10.67 2.27 3.06
N ALA A 97 -10.25 1.73 4.20
CA ALA A 97 -9.35 2.43 5.13
C ALA A 97 -8.00 2.73 4.45
N LEU A 98 -7.41 1.72 3.81
CA LEU A 98 -6.18 1.89 3.02
C LEU A 98 -6.37 2.84 1.84
N LEU A 99 -7.55 2.84 1.21
CA LEU A 99 -7.84 3.78 0.13
C LEU A 99 -7.61 5.22 0.55
N ARG A 100 -8.15 5.59 1.70
CA ARG A 100 -8.05 6.94 2.25
C ARG A 100 -6.60 7.29 2.56
N LEU A 101 -5.88 6.40 3.26
CA LEU A 101 -4.48 6.61 3.62
C LEU A 101 -3.58 6.83 2.38
N PHE A 102 -3.72 5.98 1.36
CA PHE A 102 -2.93 6.13 0.13
C PHE A 102 -3.30 7.39 -0.67
N VAL A 103 -4.59 7.71 -0.79
CA VAL A 103 -5.05 8.93 -1.49
C VAL A 103 -4.52 10.18 -0.80
N GLU A 104 -4.57 10.24 0.52
CA GLU A 104 -4.09 11.38 1.30
C GLU A 104 -2.57 11.45 1.30
N GLY A 105 -1.88 10.34 1.57
CA GLY A 105 -0.43 10.25 1.69
C GLY A 105 0.32 10.50 0.37
N PHE A 106 -0.17 9.97 -0.74
CA PHE A 106 0.50 10.08 -2.05
C PHE A 106 -0.21 11.02 -3.05
N ARG A 107 -1.30 11.68 -2.63
CA ARG A 107 -2.11 12.54 -3.50
C ARG A 107 -2.56 11.79 -4.76
N LEU A 108 -3.03 10.56 -4.56
CA LEU A 108 -3.48 9.72 -5.66
C LEU A 108 -4.73 10.31 -6.32
N PRO A 109 -4.83 10.21 -7.65
CA PRO A 109 -6.01 10.66 -8.39
C PRO A 109 -7.24 9.82 -8.05
N ARG A 110 -8.42 10.45 -8.10
CA ARG A 110 -9.72 9.83 -7.81
C ARG A 110 -10.47 9.37 -9.06
N ASP A 111 -9.83 9.49 -10.23
CA ASP A 111 -10.43 9.32 -11.57
C ASP A 111 -10.28 7.90 -12.15
N GLY A 112 -9.72 6.96 -11.39
CA GLY A 112 -9.54 5.57 -11.84
C GLY A 112 -8.29 5.33 -12.69
N SER A 113 -7.36 6.27 -12.80
CA SER A 113 -6.07 6.07 -13.50
C SER A 113 -5.20 4.91 -12.98
N GLY A 114 -5.52 4.35 -11.79
CA GLY A 114 -4.94 3.12 -11.24
C GLY A 114 -5.62 1.82 -11.70
N LEU A 115 -6.73 1.87 -12.44
CA LEU A 115 -7.47 0.69 -12.90
C LEU A 115 -6.65 -0.18 -13.86
N ARG A 116 -5.70 0.40 -14.59
CA ARG A 116 -4.86 -0.38 -15.52
C ARG A 116 -4.04 -1.44 -14.79
N TYR A 117 -3.46 -1.11 -13.63
CA TYR A 117 -2.78 -2.10 -12.79
C TYR A 117 -3.73 -3.21 -12.34
N ALA A 118 -5.04 -2.92 -12.29
CA ALA A 118 -6.02 -3.92 -11.90
C ALA A 118 -6.11 -5.11 -12.86
N GLU A 119 -5.83 -4.86 -14.13
CA GLU A 119 -5.93 -5.83 -15.22
C GLU A 119 -4.65 -6.68 -15.38
N LEU A 120 -3.52 -6.20 -14.85
CA LEU A 120 -2.22 -6.87 -14.99
C LEU A 120 -2.07 -7.96 -13.94
N SER A 121 -1.54 -9.12 -14.29
CA SER A 121 -1.47 -10.26 -13.36
C SER A 121 -0.03 -10.63 -12.97
N THR A 122 0.94 -10.22 -13.77
CA THR A 122 2.35 -10.58 -13.60
C THR A 122 3.24 -9.37 -13.30
N VAL A 123 4.34 -9.59 -12.58
CA VAL A 123 5.35 -8.55 -12.32
C VAL A 123 5.90 -7.98 -13.63
N SER A 124 6.06 -8.82 -14.65
CA SER A 124 6.56 -8.39 -15.96
C SER A 124 5.62 -7.38 -16.64
N GLU A 125 4.31 -7.64 -16.62
CA GLU A 125 3.31 -6.70 -17.15
C GLU A 125 3.27 -5.39 -16.36
N GLU A 126 3.26 -5.51 -15.03
CA GLU A 126 3.25 -4.36 -14.11
C GLU A 126 4.50 -3.48 -14.29
N THR A 127 5.67 -4.11 -14.46
CA THR A 127 6.93 -3.43 -14.76
C THR A 127 6.86 -2.71 -16.10
N ARG A 128 6.35 -3.37 -17.14
CA ARG A 128 6.23 -2.77 -18.48
C ARG A 128 5.30 -1.56 -18.49
N GLU A 129 4.16 -1.65 -17.83
CA GLU A 129 3.22 -0.53 -17.69
C GLU A 129 3.86 0.62 -16.93
N LEU A 130 4.53 0.35 -15.80
CA LEU A 130 5.23 1.38 -15.03
C LEU A 130 6.36 2.01 -15.86
N SER A 131 7.19 1.24 -16.54
CA SER A 131 8.22 1.73 -17.46
C SER A 131 7.64 2.67 -18.53
N HIS A 132 6.50 2.32 -19.12
CA HIS A 132 5.82 3.15 -20.11
C HIS A 132 5.38 4.50 -19.52
N ARG A 133 4.76 4.48 -18.33
CA ARG A 133 4.31 5.69 -17.63
C ARG A 133 5.47 6.58 -17.21
N LEU A 134 6.57 5.99 -16.73
CA LEU A 134 7.76 6.75 -16.34
C LEU A 134 8.45 7.37 -17.55
N THR A 135 8.55 6.64 -18.67
CA THR A 135 9.08 7.17 -19.93
C THR A 135 8.23 8.33 -20.43
N SER A 136 6.90 8.19 -20.37
CA SER A 136 5.96 9.26 -20.73
C SER A 136 6.11 10.48 -19.81
N ALA A 137 6.27 10.28 -18.50
CA ALA A 137 6.45 11.36 -17.53
C ALA A 137 7.81 12.08 -17.69
N LEU A 138 8.87 11.36 -18.08
CA LEU A 138 10.18 11.93 -18.38
C LEU A 138 10.24 12.63 -19.74
N GLY A 139 9.39 12.21 -20.68
CA GLY A 139 9.44 12.65 -22.08
C GLY A 139 10.61 12.05 -22.88
N MET A 140 11.38 11.15 -22.28
CA MET A 140 12.49 10.45 -22.93
C MET A 140 12.75 9.10 -22.24
N GLU A 141 13.34 8.18 -22.99
CA GLU A 141 13.79 6.90 -22.43
C GLU A 141 15.05 7.10 -21.59
N HIS A 142 15.10 6.45 -20.41
CA HIS A 142 16.21 6.54 -19.48
C HIS A 142 16.66 5.15 -19.03
N ALA A 143 17.55 4.53 -19.81
CA ALA A 143 17.96 3.13 -19.63
C ALA A 143 18.45 2.77 -18.20
N PRO A 144 19.27 3.60 -17.50
CA PRO A 144 19.66 3.28 -16.12
C PRO A 144 18.48 3.20 -15.15
N LEU A 145 17.45 4.03 -15.38
CA LEU A 145 16.26 4.07 -14.53
C LEU A 145 15.38 2.84 -14.78
N LEU A 146 15.20 2.48 -16.05
CA LEU A 146 14.41 1.30 -16.43
C LEU A 146 15.06 0.00 -15.95
N LYS A 147 16.39 -0.10 -16.03
CA LYS A 147 17.14 -1.25 -15.49
C LYS A 147 17.01 -1.37 -13.97
N GLU A 148 17.12 -0.25 -13.25
CA GLU A 148 16.94 -0.23 -11.79
C GLU A 148 15.51 -0.61 -11.41
N LEU A 149 14.52 -0.15 -12.18
CA LEU A 149 13.13 -0.50 -12.01
C LEU A 149 12.93 -2.01 -12.16
N GLU A 150 13.34 -2.59 -13.30
CA GLU A 150 13.23 -4.02 -13.59
C GLU A 150 13.83 -4.89 -12.48
N GLY A 151 15.01 -4.51 -11.97
CA GLY A 151 15.68 -5.24 -10.88
C GLY A 151 14.99 -5.11 -9.52
N ALA A 152 14.17 -4.07 -9.31
CA ALA A 152 13.54 -3.77 -8.03
C ALA A 152 12.08 -4.23 -7.91
N MET A 153 11.38 -4.49 -9.02
CA MET A 153 9.95 -4.76 -9.01
C MET A 153 9.56 -6.03 -8.25
N PHE A 154 10.30 -7.12 -8.42
CA PHE A 154 10.05 -8.37 -7.67
C PHE A 154 10.27 -8.19 -6.16
N PRO A 155 11.45 -7.71 -5.69
CA PRO A 155 11.65 -7.45 -4.26
C PRO A 155 10.60 -6.52 -3.64
N LEU A 156 10.18 -5.47 -4.38
CA LEU A 156 9.13 -4.58 -3.89
C LEU A 156 7.80 -5.30 -3.72
N ARG A 157 7.37 -6.07 -4.73
CA ARG A 157 6.12 -6.84 -4.65
C ARG A 157 6.15 -7.83 -3.50
N ASP A 158 7.24 -8.57 -3.35
CA ASP A 158 7.40 -9.54 -2.25
C ASP A 158 7.32 -8.86 -0.88
N ALA A 159 7.99 -7.72 -0.70
CA ALA A 159 7.90 -6.95 0.54
C ALA A 159 6.47 -6.48 0.84
N VAL A 160 5.75 -5.96 -0.17
CA VAL A 160 4.35 -5.52 -0.01
C VAL A 160 3.43 -6.68 0.36
N LEU A 161 3.58 -7.82 -0.31
CA LEU A 161 2.79 -9.00 -0.02
C LEU A 161 3.08 -9.53 1.38
N HIS A 162 4.36 -9.58 1.77
CA HIS A 162 4.79 -10.00 3.10
C HIS A 162 4.21 -9.10 4.19
N HIS A 163 4.40 -7.78 4.10
CA HIS A 163 3.85 -6.83 5.08
C HIS A 163 2.33 -6.85 5.14
N THR A 164 1.66 -7.09 4.02
CA THR A 164 0.19 -7.25 4.01
C THR A 164 -0.23 -8.51 4.73
N VAL A 165 0.51 -9.61 4.59
CA VAL A 165 0.26 -10.86 5.32
C VAL A 165 0.53 -10.69 6.81
N ASP A 166 1.68 -10.11 7.18
CA ASP A 166 2.02 -9.83 8.59
C ASP A 166 0.94 -8.99 9.26
N ALA A 167 0.43 -7.98 8.55
CA ALA A 167 -0.62 -7.10 9.06
C ALA A 167 -1.94 -7.81 9.31
N LEU A 168 -2.18 -8.97 8.72
CA LEU A 168 -3.40 -9.76 8.87
C LEU A 168 -3.21 -10.90 9.87
N ASP A 169 -2.00 -11.45 9.94
CA ASP A 169 -1.70 -12.65 10.72
C ASP A 169 -1.19 -12.33 12.13
N HIS A 170 -0.52 -11.19 12.31
CA HIS A 170 0.04 -10.84 13.61
C HIS A 170 -1.02 -10.34 14.60
N PRO A 171 -0.81 -10.61 15.90
CA PRO A 171 -1.59 -10.03 16.98
C PRO A 171 -1.61 -8.49 16.96
N LEU A 172 -2.74 -7.92 17.36
CA LEU A 172 -2.98 -6.47 17.30
C LEU A 172 -2.01 -5.66 18.17
N ASP A 173 -1.59 -6.18 19.31
CA ASP A 173 -0.62 -5.57 20.23
C ASP A 173 0.79 -5.45 19.61
N GLN A 174 1.22 -6.45 18.84
CA GLN A 174 2.49 -6.42 18.11
C GLN A 174 2.46 -5.39 16.97
N LEU A 175 1.36 -5.36 16.20
CA LEU A 175 1.16 -4.35 15.15
C LEU A 175 1.08 -2.94 15.73
N SER A 176 0.34 -2.77 16.84
CA SER A 176 0.21 -1.50 17.54
C SER A 176 1.58 -0.99 18.02
N SER A 177 2.42 -1.87 18.57
CA SER A 177 3.79 -1.52 18.99
C SER A 177 4.64 -1.06 17.80
N SER A 178 4.52 -1.74 16.66
CA SER A 178 5.23 -1.34 15.42
C SER A 178 4.76 0.02 14.90
N VAL A 179 3.46 0.27 14.89
CA VAL A 179 2.85 1.57 14.50
C VAL A 179 3.29 2.69 15.44
N LYS A 180 3.32 2.47 16.75
CA LYS A 180 3.83 3.44 17.72
C LYS A 180 5.30 3.77 17.49
N ALA A 181 6.13 2.76 17.28
CA ALA A 181 7.55 2.97 16.99
C ALA A 181 7.79 3.78 15.71
N TRP A 182 6.94 3.65 14.67
CA TRP A 182 7.00 4.53 13.50
C TRP A 182 6.60 5.98 13.83
N ALA A 183 5.55 6.18 14.64
CA ALA A 183 5.13 7.52 15.05
C ALA A 183 6.22 8.25 15.85
N GLU A 184 6.87 7.55 16.77
CA GLU A 184 7.98 8.09 17.57
C GLU A 184 9.19 8.49 16.73
N ARG A 185 9.48 7.77 15.64
CA ARG A 185 10.54 8.17 14.68
C ARG A 185 10.19 9.42 13.86
N ALA A 186 8.90 9.70 13.68
CA ALA A 186 8.42 10.81 12.86
C ALA A 186 8.24 12.12 13.66
N SER A 187 8.20 12.05 14.99
CA SER A 187 8.16 13.24 15.85
C SER A 187 9.56 13.86 15.97
N PRO A 188 9.76 15.13 15.54
CA PRO A 188 10.99 15.83 15.86
C PRO A 188 11.10 15.98 17.38
N ALA A 189 12.29 15.69 17.93
CA ALA A 189 12.62 15.92 19.33
C ALA A 189 12.51 17.40 19.71
#